data_AF-A0A1B6E2J8-F1
#
_entry.id   AF-A0A1B6E2J8-F1
#
_cell.length_a   1.000
_cell.length_b   1.000
_cell.length_c   1.000
_cell.angle_alpha   90.00
_cell.angle_beta   90.00
_cell.angle_gamma   90.00
#
_symmetry.space_group_name_H-M   'P 1'
#
loop_
_entity.id
_entity.type
_entity.pdbx_description
1 polymer ?
#
loop_
_entity_poly.entity_id
_entity_poly.type
_entity_poly.pdbx_seq_one_letter_code
_entity_poly.pdbx_strand_id
1 'polypeptide(L)'
;FLVGIETIMCGFRDDRGLVTNVEEFSVKSLPKYAKGLWEPNVCMNFCVEFLGFVKNCLIESPKSTWKFQWNPRDLITAHDLSNDKSYSFLPDWLKESVEGHI
;
A
#
# COMPACT_ATOMS: atom_id res chain seq x y z
N PHE A 1 3.56 3.14 -11.10
CA PHE A 1 2.28 3.86 -10.97
C PHE A 1 2.28 4.77 -9.74
N LEU A 2 2.19 4.24 -8.51
CA LEU A 2 2.05 5.07 -7.29
C LEU A 2 3.14 6.13 -7.11
N VAL A 3 4.39 5.77 -7.39
CA VAL A 3 5.56 6.67 -7.28
C VAL A 3 5.95 7.32 -8.61
N GLY A 4 5.07 7.30 -9.63
CA GLY A 4 5.31 7.97 -10.91
C GLY A 4 6.34 7.33 -11.84
N ILE A 5 6.93 6.18 -11.48
CA ILE A 5 7.79 5.42 -12.42
C ILE A 5 6.99 5.07 -13.68
N GLU A 6 7.56 5.39 -14.84
CA GLU A 6 6.92 5.24 -16.16
C GLU A 6 7.32 3.95 -16.90
N THR A 7 8.47 3.38 -16.57
CA THR A 7 9.10 2.26 -17.29
C THR A 7 9.50 1.13 -16.33
N ILE A 8 9.31 -0.12 -16.76
CA ILE A 8 9.79 -1.34 -16.10
C ILE A 8 10.65 -2.12 -17.08
N MET A 9 11.86 -2.50 -16.67
CA MET A 9 12.73 -3.40 -17.42
C MET A 9 12.54 -4.82 -16.91
N CYS A 10 12.22 -5.77 -17.80
CA CYS A 10 12.04 -7.18 -17.45
C CYS A 10 13.09 -8.05 -18.15
N GLY A 11 13.91 -8.76 -17.38
CA GLY A 11 14.81 -9.78 -17.88
C GLY A 11 14.15 -11.16 -17.86
N PHE A 12 13.90 -11.74 -19.03
CA PHE A 12 13.37 -13.09 -19.16
C PHE A 12 14.51 -14.10 -19.15
N ARG A 13 14.45 -15.04 -18.19
CA ARG A 13 15.45 -16.09 -18.01
C ARG A 13 14.98 -17.44 -18.52
N ASP A 14 15.92 -18.26 -18.95
CA ASP A 14 15.70 -19.68 -19.23
C ASP A 14 15.68 -20.53 -17.94
N ASP A 15 15.44 -21.84 -18.10
CA ASP A 15 15.40 -22.80 -16.99
C ASP A 15 16.76 -23.04 -16.34
N ARG A 16 17.86 -22.65 -17.00
CA ARG A 16 19.22 -22.69 -16.43
C ARG A 16 19.53 -21.43 -15.61
N GLY A 17 18.60 -20.47 -15.57
CA GLY A 17 18.75 -19.23 -14.83
C GLY A 17 19.47 -18.12 -15.60
N LEU A 18 19.73 -18.29 -16.90
CA LEU A 18 20.40 -17.29 -17.73
C LEU A 18 19.38 -16.35 -18.36
N VAL A 19 19.59 -15.03 -18.24
CA VAL A 19 18.75 -14.03 -18.91
C VAL A 19 19.04 -14.06 -20.41
N THR A 20 18.02 -14.39 -21.21
CA THR A 20 18.14 -14.52 -22.67
C THR A 20 17.54 -13.34 -23.41
N ASN A 21 16.65 -12.58 -22.77
CA ASN A 21 15.98 -11.42 -23.36
C ASN A 21 15.71 -10.35 -22.30
N VAL A 22 15.74 -9.09 -22.69
CA VAL A 22 15.37 -7.94 -21.85
C VAL A 22 14.40 -7.08 -22.62
N GLU A 23 13.23 -6.82 -22.02
CA GLU A 23 12.20 -5.99 -22.63
C GLU A 23 11.84 -4.82 -21.72
N GLU A 24 11.50 -3.71 -22.37
CA GLU A 24 10.99 -2.51 -21.72
C GLU A 24 9.46 -2.48 -21.76
N PHE A 25 8.83 -2.32 -20.61
CA PHE A 25 7.38 -2.16 -20.48
C PHE A 25 7.04 -0.77 -19.96
N SER A 26 6.18 -0.06 -20.69
CA SER A 26 5.56 1.16 -20.15
C SER A 26 4.53 0.79 -19.08
N VAL A 27 4.62 1.43 -17.91
CA VAL A 27 3.65 1.26 -16.83
C VAL A 27 2.23 1.59 -17.29
N LYS A 28 2.07 2.55 -18.21
CA LYS A 28 0.77 2.98 -18.76
C LYS A 28 0.15 1.91 -19.67
N SER A 29 0.93 0.99 -20.25
CA SER A 29 0.44 -0.08 -21.11
C SER A 29 0.12 -1.37 -20.37
N LEU A 30 0.64 -1.58 -19.15
CA LEU A 30 0.38 -2.77 -18.32
C LEU A 30 -1.10 -3.19 -18.23
N PRO A 31 -2.07 -2.27 -18.02
CA PRO A 31 -3.47 -2.65 -17.95
C PRO A 31 -4.00 -3.28 -19.24
N LYS A 32 -3.45 -2.88 -20.40
CA LYS A 32 -3.84 -3.43 -21.70
C LYS A 32 -3.39 -4.88 -21.82
N TYR A 33 -2.19 -5.20 -21.34
CA TYR A 33 -1.66 -6.57 -21.35
C TYR A 33 -2.40 -7.49 -20.37
N ALA A 34 -2.94 -6.94 -19.28
CA ALA A 34 -3.64 -7.70 -18.25
C ALA A 34 -5.17 -7.72 -18.40
N LYS A 35 -5.68 -7.41 -19.59
CA LYS A 35 -7.13 -7.34 -19.85
C LYS A 35 -7.81 -8.65 -19.42
N GLY A 36 -8.85 -8.53 -18.59
CA GLY A 36 -9.61 -9.67 -18.06
C GLY A 36 -8.99 -10.35 -16.83
N LEU A 37 -7.82 -9.91 -16.36
CA LEU A 37 -7.19 -10.41 -15.14
C LEU A 37 -7.37 -9.45 -13.96
N TRP A 38 -7.19 -8.15 -14.19
CA TRP A 38 -7.41 -7.10 -13.19
C TRP A 38 -7.68 -5.75 -13.86
N GLU A 39 -8.29 -4.82 -13.12
CA GLU A 39 -8.68 -3.50 -13.60
C GLU A 39 -8.06 -2.40 -12.71
N PRO A 40 -7.28 -1.44 -13.25
CA PRO A 40 -6.63 -0.39 -12.45
C PRO A 40 -7.60 0.44 -11.60
N ASN A 41 -8.77 0.73 -12.16
CA ASN A 41 -9.79 1.51 -11.46
C ASN A 41 -10.35 0.78 -10.24
N VAL A 42 -10.47 -0.55 -10.29
CA VAL A 42 -10.90 -1.35 -9.13
C VAL A 42 -9.87 -1.24 -8.01
N CYS A 43 -8.58 -1.40 -8.33
CA CYS A 43 -7.49 -1.25 -7.36
C CYS A 43 -7.46 0.14 -6.72
N MET A 44 -7.62 1.20 -7.51
CA MET A 44 -7.55 2.57 -7.02
C MET A 44 -8.82 2.97 -6.25
N ASN A 45 -10.00 2.55 -6.68
CA ASN A 45 -11.23 2.80 -5.94
C ASN A 45 -11.19 2.12 -4.57
N PHE A 46 -10.74 0.87 -4.51
CA PHE A 46 -10.51 0.18 -3.24
C PHE A 46 -9.51 0.95 -2.35
N CYS A 47 -8.40 1.42 -2.90
CA CYS A 47 -7.41 2.19 -2.15
C CYS A 47 -8.03 3.48 -1.55
N VAL A 48 -8.83 4.21 -2.34
CA VAL A 48 -9.55 5.41 -1.87
C VAL A 48 -10.54 5.07 -0.75
N GLU A 49 -11.36 4.04 -0.94
CA GLU A 49 -12.32 3.58 0.06
C GLU A 49 -11.63 3.15 1.36
N PHE A 50 -10.54 2.39 1.25
CA PHE A 50 -9.76 1.95 2.41
C PHE A 50 -9.12 3.12 3.16
N LEU A 51 -8.53 4.09 2.46
CA LEU A 51 -7.98 5.30 3.12
C LEU A 51 -9.09 6.13 3.77
N GLY A 52 -10.28 6.18 3.18
CA GLY A 52 -11.47 6.77 3.81
C GLY A 52 -11.87 6.06 5.11
N PHE A 53 -11.86 4.72 5.10
CA PHE A 53 -12.11 3.90 6.28
C PHE A 53 -11.07 4.16 7.39
N VAL A 54 -9.77 4.16 7.05
CA VAL A 54 -8.68 4.47 8.00
C VAL A 54 -8.88 5.86 8.63
N LYS A 55 -9.20 6.87 7.80
CA LYS A 55 -9.45 8.23 8.28
C LYS A 55 -10.60 8.29 9.27
N ASN A 56 -11.70 7.58 9.00
CA ASN A 56 -12.86 7.55 9.89
C ASN A 56 -12.52 6.95 11.26
N CYS A 57 -11.77 5.83 11.31
CA CYS A 57 -11.31 5.25 12.57
C CYS A 57 -10.48 6.23 13.41
N LEU A 58 -9.62 7.04 12.76
CA LEU A 58 -8.80 8.04 13.44
C LEU A 58 -9.60 9.26 13.93
N ILE A 59 -10.73 9.60 13.29
CA ILE A 59 -11.61 10.67 13.78
C ILE A 59 -12.31 10.23 15.08
N GLU A 60 -12.72 8.97 15.16
CA GLU A 60 -13.37 8.40 16.34
C GLU A 60 -12.41 8.28 17.54
N SER A 61 -11.12 8.02 17.29
CA SER A 61 -10.10 7.80 18.33
C SER A 61 -8.76 8.47 17.92
N PRO A 62 -8.58 9.79 18.15
CA PRO A 62 -7.50 10.59 17.53
C PRO A 62 -6.07 10.38 18.07
N LYS A 63 -5.89 9.67 19.19
CA LYS A 63 -4.57 9.43 19.82
C LYS A 63 -4.20 7.95 19.83
N SER A 64 -4.78 7.20 18.89
CA SER A 64 -4.94 5.77 19.02
C SER A 64 -4.14 5.03 17.94
N THR A 65 -3.48 3.97 18.36
CA THR A 65 -2.81 3.06 17.42
C THR A 65 -3.85 2.09 16.89
N TRP A 66 -4.05 2.04 15.59
CA TRP A 66 -5.00 1.13 14.96
C TRP A 66 -4.26 0.06 14.17
N LYS A 67 -4.74 -1.18 14.27
CA LYS A 67 -4.28 -2.31 13.44
C LYS A 67 -5.38 -2.69 12.47
N PHE A 68 -5.08 -2.56 11.18
CA PHE A 68 -5.93 -3.02 10.10
C PHE A 68 -5.43 -4.38 9.63
N GLN A 69 -6.30 -5.39 9.61
CA GLN A 69 -5.95 -6.75 9.19
C GLN A 69 -6.84 -7.20 8.04
N TRP A 70 -6.24 -7.95 7.12
CA TRP A 70 -6.93 -8.49 5.97
C TRP A 70 -6.45 -9.92 5.70
N ASN A 71 -7.41 -10.81 5.45
CA ASN A 71 -7.18 -12.14 4.91
C ASN A 71 -7.91 -12.26 3.56
N PRO A 72 -7.38 -13.04 2.61
CA PRO A 72 -8.05 -13.26 1.34
C PRO A 72 -9.50 -13.75 1.55
N ARG A 73 -10.45 -13.08 0.87
CA ARG A 73 -11.90 -13.33 0.91
C ARG A 73 -12.64 -12.85 2.18
N ASP A 74 -11.94 -12.26 3.14
CA ASP A 74 -12.56 -11.65 4.31
C ASP A 74 -12.65 -10.12 4.16
N LEU A 75 -13.49 -9.52 5.00
CA LEU A 75 -13.51 -8.08 5.21
C LEU A 75 -12.28 -7.62 5.99
N ILE A 76 -11.89 -6.37 5.78
CA ILE A 76 -10.83 -5.74 6.57
C ILE A 76 -11.36 -5.48 7.98
N THR A 77 -10.63 -5.94 9.00
CA THR A 77 -10.93 -5.63 10.40
C THR A 77 -10.05 -4.50 10.90
N ALA A 78 -10.60 -3.64 11.75
CA ALA A 78 -9.88 -2.58 12.45
C ALA A 78 -9.93 -2.84 13.97
N HIS A 79 -8.77 -2.83 14.61
CA HIS A 79 -8.62 -3.03 16.04
C HIS A 79 -7.94 -1.81 16.66
N ASP A 80 -8.58 -1.20 17.66
CA ASP A 80 -7.96 -0.16 18.49
C ASP A 80 -6.97 -0.84 19.46
N LEU A 81 -5.69 -0.47 19.34
CA LEU A 81 -4.57 -0.97 20.13
C LEU A 81 -3.91 0.15 20.94
N SER A 82 -4.62 1.22 21.26
CA SER A 82 -4.10 2.35 22.04
C SER A 82 -3.44 1.97 23.36
N ASN A 83 -3.91 0.88 23.97
CA ASN A 83 -3.39 0.39 25.25
C ASN A 83 -2.14 -0.49 25.09
N ASP A 84 -1.81 -0.92 23.87
CA ASP A 84 -0.66 -1.78 23.59
C ASP A 84 0.48 -0.99 22.94
N LYS A 85 1.40 -0.51 23.79
CA LYS A 85 2.56 0.26 23.35
C LYS A 85 3.50 -0.51 22.40
N SER A 86 3.42 -1.84 22.34
CA SER A 86 4.24 -2.63 21.41
C SER A 86 3.91 -2.38 19.93
N TYR A 87 2.71 -1.86 19.65
CA TYR A 87 2.29 -1.47 18.30
C TYR A 87 2.57 0.00 17.97
N SER A 88 3.12 0.78 18.92
CA SER A 88 3.50 2.16 18.65
C SER A 88 4.74 2.19 17.75
N PHE A 89 4.61 2.76 16.56
CA PHE A 89 5.68 2.83 15.56
C PHE A 89 6.26 4.24 15.37
N LEU A 90 5.63 5.26 15.97
CA LEU A 90 6.14 6.63 15.92
C LEU A 90 7.24 6.78 16.98
N PRO A 91 8.50 7.02 16.58
CA PRO A 91 9.57 7.24 17.53
C PRO A 91 9.40 8.60 18.22
N ASP A 92 9.90 8.70 19.45
CA ASP A 92 9.67 9.89 20.29
C ASP A 92 10.28 11.16 19.70
N TRP A 93 11.48 11.07 19.09
CA TRP A 93 12.10 12.21 18.40
C TRP A 93 11.21 12.83 17.31
N LEU A 94 10.40 12.01 16.63
CA LEU A 94 9.50 12.51 15.59
C LEU A 94 8.29 13.22 16.21
N LYS A 95 7.73 12.69 17.31
CA LYS A 95 6.63 13.32 18.04
C LYS A 95 7.05 14.68 18.59
N GLU A 96 8.20 14.73 19.26
CA GLU A 96 8.78 15.95 19.81
C GLU A 96 9.05 16.99 18.71
N SER A 97 9.55 16.56 17.56
CA SER A 97 9.80 17.48 16.43
C SER A 97 8.53 18.12 15.89
N VAL A 98 7.40 17.39 15.87
CA VAL A 98 6.12 17.91 15.38
C VAL A 98 5.46 18.81 16.43
N GLU A 99 5.54 18.47 17.70
CA GLU A 99 4.99 19.28 18.80
C GLU A 99 5.76 20.60 19.02
N GLY A 100 7.08 20.61 18.76
CA GLY A 100 7.91 21.82 18.88
C GLY A 100 7.77 22.84 17.73
N HIS A 101 6.99 22.55 16.69
CA HIS A 101 6.73 23.45 15.55
C HIS A 101 5.27 23.95 15.50
N ILE A 102 4.48 23.71 16.55
CA ILE A 102 3.12 24.27 16.74
C ILE A 102 3.19 25.45 17.71
#